data_AF-A0A7L1BF09-F1
#
_entry.id   AF-A0A7L1BF09-F1
#
_cell.length_a   1.000
_cell.length_b   1.000
_cell.length_c   1.000
_cell.angle_alpha   90.00
_cell.angle_beta   90.00
_cell.angle_gamma   90.00
#
_symmetry.space_group_name_H-M   'P 1'
#
loop_
_entity.id
_entity.type
_entity.pdbx_description
1 polymer ?
#
loop_
_entity_poly.entity_id
_entity_poly.type
_entity_poly.pdbx_seq_one_letter_code
_entity_poly.pdbx_strand_id
1 'polypeptide(L)' 'RPYKCPECWKTFWSCLHLTEHQWMHTEERPYECPECGKSCLHLTEHQWMHTEERPYECPECGKRFWTSLDLIKHQQ' A
#
# COMPACT_ATOMS: atom_id res chain seq x y z
N ARG A 1 -7.97 17.80 9.59
CA ARG A 1 -8.24 16.80 8.53
C ARG A 1 -9.08 17.46 7.44
N PRO A 2 -8.44 18.21 6.52
CA PRO A 2 -9.15 19.09 5.58
C PRO A 2 -9.88 18.33 4.46
N TYR A 3 -9.48 17.09 4.19
CA TYR A 3 -10.05 16.28 3.11
C TYR A 3 -11.22 15.44 3.64
N LYS A 4 -12.41 15.60 3.07
CA LYS A 4 -13.63 14.90 3.50
C LYS A 4 -14.10 13.95 2.40
N CYS A 5 -14.40 12.71 2.79
CA CYS A 5 -15.03 11.73 1.90
C CYS A 5 -16.51 12.11 1.68
N PRO A 6 -16.99 12.22 0.43
CA PRO A 6 -18.38 12.55 0.15
C PRO A 6 -19.36 11.39 0.47
N GLU A 7 -18.92 10.13 0.34
CA GLU A 7 -19.75 8.94 0.55
C GLU A 7 -20.07 8.68 2.03
N CYS A 8 -19.06 8.76 2.90
CA CYS A 8 -19.19 8.40 4.32
C CYS A 8 -18.79 9.51 5.30
N TRP A 9 -18.48 10.70 4.78
CA TRP A 9 -18.17 11.91 5.57
C TRP A 9 -16.93 11.83 6.48
N LYS A 10 -16.17 10.72 6.42
CA LYS A 10 -14.88 10.59 7.11
C LYS A 10 -13.90 11.64 6.63
N THR A 11 -13.08 12.15 7.56
CA THR A 11 -12.07 13.16 7.26
C THR A 11 -10.66 12.58 7.35
N PHE A 12 -9.77 13.08 6.48
CA PHE A 12 -8.38 12.66 6.31
C PHE A 12 -7.43 13.87 6.32
N TRP A 13 -6.18 13.64 6.70
CA TRP A 13 -5.16 14.71 6.76
C TRP A 13 -4.51 15.00 5.40
N SER A 14 -4.48 14.01 4.50
CA SER A 14 -3.92 14.14 3.16
C SER A 14 -4.95 13.75 2.10
N CYS A 15 -4.82 14.34 0.91
CA CYS A 15 -5.57 13.97 -0.29
C CYS A 15 -5.26 12.54 -0.72
N LEU A 16 -4.02 12.08 -0.54
CA LEU A 16 -3.62 10.69 -0.79
C LEU A 16 -4.49 9.72 0.02
N HIS A 17 -4.53 9.85 1.36
CA HIS A 17 -5.32 8.95 2.21
C HIS A 17 -6.83 9.04 1.91
N LEU A 18 -7.34 10.20 1.49
CA LEU A 18 -8.73 10.32 1.04
C LEU A 18 -8.96 9.51 -0.25
N THR A 19 -8.04 9.60 -1.22
CA THR A 19 -8.11 8.87 -2.49
C THR A 19 -8.06 7.36 -2.24
N GLU A 20 -7.14 6.91 -1.38
CA GLU A 20 -7.03 5.51 -0.97
C GLU A 20 -8.29 5.01 -0.30
N HIS A 21 -8.87 5.83 0.58
CA HIS A 21 -10.12 5.52 1.24
C HIS A 21 -11.31 5.43 0.28
N GLN A 22 -11.37 6.29 -0.74
CA GLN A 22 -12.47 6.32 -1.70
C GLN A 22 -12.58 5.00 -2.49
N TRP A 23 -11.48 4.28 -2.70
CA TRP A 23 -11.52 2.96 -3.32
C TRP A 23 -12.15 1.86 -2.48
N MET A 24 -12.44 2.11 -1.21
CA MET A 24 -13.28 1.17 -0.45
C MET A 24 -14.76 1.32 -0.80
N HIS A 25 -15.15 2.44 -1.39
CA HIS A 25 -16.52 2.69 -1.87
C HIS A 25 -16.68 2.31 -3.34
N THR A 26 -15.61 2.39 -4.14
CA THR A 26 -15.62 1.98 -5.54
C THR A 26 -15.13 0.53 -5.67
N GLU A 27 -15.94 -0.35 -6.25
CA GLU A 27 -15.50 -1.72 -6.60
C GLU A 27 -14.44 -1.73 -7.71
N GLU A 28 -14.25 -0.59 -8.37
CA GLU A 28 -13.20 -0.36 -9.36
C GLU A 28 -11.90 0.02 -8.66
N ARG A 29 -10.93 -0.89 -8.68
CA ARG A 29 -9.54 -0.61 -8.29
C ARG A 29 -8.73 -0.25 -9.54
N PRO A 30 -7.94 0.84 -9.52
CA PRO A 30 -7.40 1.44 -10.74
C PRO A 30 -6.28 0.64 -11.42
N TYR A 31 -5.57 -0.23 -10.69
CA TYR A 31 -4.45 -0.98 -11.23
C TYR A 31 -4.72 -2.47 -11.15
N GLU A 32 -4.68 -3.15 -12.30
CA GLU A 32 -4.78 -4.59 -12.39
C GLU A 32 -3.39 -5.23 -12.33
N CYS A 33 -3.24 -6.27 -11.51
CA CYS A 33 -2.02 -7.05 -11.47
C CYS A 33 -1.92 -7.94 -12.73
N PRO A 34 -0.88 -7.80 -13.56
CA PRO A 34 -0.74 -8.59 -14.78
C PRO A 34 -0.50 -10.09 -14.51
N GLU A 35 -0.04 -10.46 -13.31
CA GLU A 35 0.31 -11.84 -12.98
C GLU A 35 -0.90 -12.66 -12.49
N CYS A 36 -1.85 -12.01 -11.81
CA CYS A 36 -3.00 -12.71 -11.21
C CYS A 36 -4.37 -12.09 -11.52
N GLY A 37 -4.42 -11.02 -12.32
CA GLY A 37 -5.64 -10.29 -12.68
C GLY A 37 -6.31 -9.57 -11.49
N LYS A 38 -5.67 -9.53 -10.32
CA LYS A 38 -6.24 -8.87 -9.15
C LYS A 38 -6.04 -7.37 -9.23
N SER A 39 -7.15 -6.64 -9.14
CA SER A 39 -7.10 -5.21 -9.02
C SER A 39 -6.64 -4.80 -7.61
N CYS A 40 -5.67 -3.90 -7.52
CA CYS A 40 -5.04 -3.41 -6.30
C CYS A 40 -4.71 -1.92 -6.43
N LEU A 41 -4.56 -1.26 -5.29
CA LEU A 41 -4.13 0.14 -5.24
C LEU A 41 -2.61 0.21 -5.41
N HIS A 42 -1.86 -0.49 -4.56
CA HIS A 42 -0.41 -0.43 -4.56
C HIS A 42 0.14 -1.56 -5.42
N LEU A 43 0.03 -1.44 -6.75
CA LEU A 43 0.44 -2.50 -7.67
C LEU A 43 1.91 -2.92 -7.48
N THR A 44 2.81 -1.96 -7.30
CA THR A 44 4.24 -2.24 -7.07
C THR A 44 4.47 -3.04 -5.80
N GLU A 45 3.81 -2.70 -4.70
CA GLU A 45 3.91 -3.46 -3.45
C GLU A 45 3.24 -4.83 -3.58
N HIS A 46 2.11 -4.90 -4.28
CA HIS A 46 1.42 -6.16 -4.56
C HIS A 46 2.28 -7.12 -5.38
N GLN A 47 3.01 -6.62 -6.37
CA GLN A 47 3.92 -7.42 -7.20
C GLN A 47 5.00 -8.10 -6.39
N TRP A 48 5.42 -7.48 -5.29
CA TRP A 48 6.35 -8.12 -4.38
C TRP A 48 5.80 -9.39 -3.73
N MET A 49 4.49 -9.64 -3.69
CA MET A 49 3.99 -10.93 -3.22
C MET A 49 4.21 -12.06 -4.23
N HIS A 50 4.37 -11.72 -5.52
CA HIS A 50 4.66 -12.69 -6.56
C HIS A 50 6.16 -12.91 -6.74
N THR A 51 6.98 -11.89 -6.44
CA THR A 51 8.43 -12.02 -6.43
C THR A 51 8.93 -12.43 -5.04
N GLU A 52 9.86 -13.36 -4.91
CA GLU A 52 10.50 -13.64 -3.60
C GLU A 52 11.51 -12.54 -3.19
N GLU A 53 11.58 -11.45 -3.97
CA GLU A 53 12.52 -10.37 -3.82
C GLU A 53 11.99 -9.28 -2.88
N ARG A 54 12.35 -9.39 -1.60
CA ARG A 54 12.16 -8.30 -0.63
C ARG A 54 13.27 -7.26 -0.79
N PRO A 55 13.00 -6.02 -1.21
CA PRO A 55 14.06 -5.06 -1.56
C PRO A 55 14.81 -4.51 -0.35
N TYR A 56 14.21 -4.49 0.84
CA TYR A 56 14.82 -3.92 2.03
C TYR A 56 15.37 -5.01 2.94
N GLU A 57 16.66 -4.96 3.26
CA GLU A 57 17.31 -5.93 4.14
C GLU A 57 17.80 -5.26 5.43
N CYS A 58 17.59 -5.94 6.56
CA CYS A 58 18.14 -5.53 7.84
C CYS A 58 19.61 -5.96 7.93
N PRO A 59 20.57 -5.02 8.05
CA PRO A 59 22.00 -5.32 8.07
C PRO A 59 22.43 -6.14 9.29
N GLU A 60 21.69 -6.04 10.41
CA GLU A 60 22.04 -6.73 11.66
C GLU A 60 21.63 -8.21 11.66
N CYS A 61 20.55 -8.58 10.98
CA CYS A 61 20.01 -9.94 11.04
C CYS A 61 19.70 -10.59 9.68
N GLY A 62 19.95 -9.89 8.57
CA GLY A 62 19.68 -10.37 7.21
C GLY A 62 18.20 -10.54 6.86
N LYS A 63 17.27 -10.17 7.75
CA LYS A 63 15.84 -10.26 7.48
C LYS A 63 15.45 -9.25 6.42
N ARG A 64 14.67 -9.70 5.43
CA ARG A 64 14.20 -8.85 4.35
C ARG A 64 12.73 -8.44 4.55
N PHE A 65 12.39 -7.24 4.09
CA PHE A 65 11.10 -6.56 4.24
C PHE A 65 10.62 -6.01 2.90
N TRP A 66 9.30 -5.89 2.78
CA TRP A 66 8.63 -5.35 1.59
C TRP A 66 8.75 -3.83 1.54
N THR A 67 8.49 -3.14 2.64
CA THR A 67 8.58 -1.68 2.70
C THR A 67 9.75 -1.20 3.57
N SER A 68 10.25 0.00 3.28
CA SER A 68 11.24 0.67 4.13
C SER A 68 10.71 0.99 5.52
N LEU A 69 9.40 1.26 5.64
CA LEU A 69 8.75 1.52 6.92
C LEU A 69 8.78 0.28 7.81
N ASP A 70 8.55 -0.90 7.27
CA ASP A 70 8.60 -2.15 8.03
C ASP A 70 10.02 -2.47 8.49
N LEU A 71 11.04 -2.19 7.66
CA LEU A 71 12.43 -2.28 8.07
C LEU A 71 12.73 -1.30 9.23
N ILE A 72 12.32 -0.04 9.11
CA ILE A 72 12.54 0.97 10.16
C ILE A 72 11.85 0.55 11.47
N LYS A 73 10.60 0.09 11.41
CA LYS A 73 9.87 -0.41 12.59
C LYS A 73 10.54 -1.64 13.21
N HIS A 74 11.17 -2.48 12.41
CA HIS A 74 11.93 -3.63 12.90
C HIS A 74 13.24 -3.21 13.60
N GLN A 75 13.85 -2.11 13.16
CA GLN A 75 15.11 -1.59 13.71
C GLN A 75 14.94 -0.69 14.93
N GLN A 76 13.72 -0.19 15.19
CA GLN A 76 13.37 0.55 16.42
C GLN A 76 13.19 -0.40 17.60
#